data_AF-A0A8S0QFR7-F1
#
_entry.id   AF-A0A8S0QFR7-F1
#
_cell.length_a   1.000
_cell.length_b   1.000
_cell.length_c   1.000
_cell.angle_alpha   90.00
_cell.angle_beta   90.00
_cell.angle_gamma   90.00
#
_symmetry.space_group_name_H-M   'P 1'
#
loop_
_entity.id
_entity.type
_entity.pdbx_description
1 polymer ?
#
loop_
_entity_poly.entity_id
_entity_poly.type
_entity_poly.pdbx_seq_one_letter_code
_entity_poly.pdbx_strand_id
1 'polypeptide(L)'
;MRLLQLGFVIALASGLATILIHITGVSNPDSSFHISDEDLEALRSLQSHFQQCVSANGLGLQAVSGKDYCEITMKFPRETVPKWRDPKTQELEGLSFDFNLCEAVATWEQVRNTTTILTREYIDALPNGWEDYAWRRINKGVLLNKCENRTLCMEKLSLVLPERPPYIPRQFGRCAVIGNSGDLLKTKFGNEIDSYDAVVRENGAPIQNFTEYVGTKSTFRLLNRGSAKALDKVAELYDTGKEVLIVKTTIHDIMSKMIREVPILNPVYLMLGSSFGSAAKGTGLKALEFALSMCDTVDMYGFTVDPGYKEWSRYFSESRQGHTPLHGRAYYQMMECLGVSSYLYLIPCLESVCFTCYFMTFSFPHQEISV
;
A
#
# COMPACT_ATOMS: atom_id res chain seq x y z
N MET A 1 28.90 36.41 11.89
CA MET A 1 27.95 35.99 12.96
C MET A 1 26.50 36.47 12.79
N ARG A 2 26.17 37.47 11.95
CA ARG A 2 24.76 37.88 11.72
C ARG A 2 24.02 37.16 10.57
N LEU A 3 24.74 36.50 9.65
CA LEU A 3 24.13 35.72 8.55
C LEU A 3 23.68 34.30 8.96
N LEU A 4 24.31 33.71 9.98
CA LEU A 4 23.95 32.39 10.52
C LEU A 4 22.70 32.43 11.43
N GLN A 5 22.39 33.58 12.03
CA GLN A 5 21.16 33.75 12.83
C GLN A 5 19.92 33.96 11.95
N LEU A 6 20.05 34.54 10.76
CA LEU A 6 18.93 34.68 9.82
C LEU A 6 18.52 33.35 9.18
N GLY A 7 19.49 32.49 8.85
CA GLY A 7 19.23 31.14 8.33
C GLY A 7 18.53 30.21 9.34
N PHE A 8 18.83 30.36 10.64
CA PHE A 8 18.21 29.57 11.70
C PHE A 8 16.76 29.99 11.99
N VAL A 9 16.43 31.28 11.85
CA VAL A 9 15.06 31.79 12.02
C VAL A 9 14.16 31.40 10.84
N ILE A 10 14.69 31.38 9.61
CA ILE A 10 13.95 30.93 8.42
C ILE A 10 13.70 29.41 8.47
N ALA A 11 14.66 28.62 8.94
CA ALA A 11 14.49 27.17 9.12
C ALA A 11 13.44 26.85 10.21
N LEU A 12 13.44 27.57 11.33
CA LEU A 12 12.43 27.41 12.40
C LEU A 12 11.03 27.83 11.96
N ALA A 13 10.89 28.88 11.15
CA ALA A 13 9.60 29.30 10.60
C ALA A 13 9.04 28.28 9.58
N SER A 14 9.91 27.68 8.76
CA SER A 14 9.48 26.65 7.81
C SER A 14 9.07 25.35 8.49
N GLY A 15 9.79 24.93 9.55
CA GLY A 15 9.49 23.69 10.29
C GLY A 15 8.25 23.79 11.18
N LEU A 16 7.98 24.95 11.79
CA LEU A 16 6.74 25.17 12.55
C LEU A 16 5.51 25.22 11.64
N ALA A 17 5.63 25.75 10.43
CA ALA A 17 4.54 25.74 9.45
C ALA A 17 4.18 24.32 9.00
N THR A 18 5.18 23.44 8.79
CA THR A 18 4.93 22.02 8.46
C THR A 18 4.28 21.26 9.62
N ILE A 19 4.62 21.60 10.86
CA ILE A 19 4.01 21.02 12.06
C ILE A 19 2.58 21.53 12.27
N LEU A 20 2.28 22.80 11.94
CA LEU A 20 0.92 23.34 11.99
C LEU A 20 0.00 22.72 10.92
N ILE A 21 0.51 22.50 9.69
CA ILE A 21 -0.21 21.76 8.64
C ILE A 21 -0.61 20.37 9.12
N HIS A 22 0.20 19.76 10.00
CA HIS A 22 -0.03 18.40 10.49
C HIS A 22 -0.95 18.31 11.73
N ILE A 23 -1.16 19.39 12.48
CA ILE A 23 -1.93 19.35 13.74
C ILE A 23 -3.35 19.90 13.59
N THR A 24 -3.62 20.86 12.71
CA THR A 24 -4.92 21.54 12.70
C THR A 24 -5.88 21.16 11.58
N GLY A 25 -5.48 20.47 10.51
CA GLY A 25 -6.41 20.09 9.43
C GLY A 25 -7.28 21.26 8.92
N VAL A 26 -6.74 22.48 9.03
CA VAL A 26 -7.41 23.74 8.71
C VAL A 26 -6.39 24.58 7.99
N SER A 27 -6.65 24.75 6.69
CA SER A 27 -6.10 25.77 5.83
C SER A 27 -6.06 27.12 6.57
N ASN A 28 -4.96 27.84 6.43
CA ASN A 28 -4.85 29.22 6.89
C ASN A 28 -6.05 30.04 6.33
N PRO A 29 -7.00 30.55 7.15
CA PRO A 29 -8.25 31.11 6.64
C PRO A 29 -8.10 32.44 5.88
N ASP A 30 -6.92 33.06 5.95
CA ASP A 30 -6.65 34.41 5.40
C ASP A 30 -5.70 34.44 4.21
N SER A 31 -5.31 33.28 3.65
CA SER A 31 -4.66 33.25 2.34
C SER A 31 -5.67 32.78 1.29
N SER A 32 -6.21 33.70 0.51
CA SER A 32 -6.92 33.38 -0.73
C SER A 32 -5.92 32.73 -1.70
N PHE A 33 -5.76 31.42 -1.60
CA PHE A 33 -5.09 30.64 -2.64
C PHE A 33 -5.98 30.72 -3.89
N HIS A 34 -5.66 31.65 -4.78
CA HIS A 34 -6.23 31.68 -6.11
C HIS A 34 -5.62 30.52 -6.88
N ILE A 35 -6.39 29.45 -7.06
CA ILE A 35 -6.06 28.35 -7.97
C ILE A 35 -5.98 28.97 -9.38
N SER A 36 -4.87 28.76 -10.08
CA SER A 36 -4.71 29.31 -11.43
C SER A 36 -5.63 28.58 -12.42
N ASP A 37 -5.90 29.19 -13.57
CA ASP A 37 -6.66 28.53 -14.64
C ASP A 37 -5.93 27.27 -15.15
N GLU A 38 -4.59 27.28 -15.11
CA GLU A 38 -3.74 26.12 -15.45
C GLU A 38 -3.93 24.97 -14.47
N ASP A 39 -3.93 25.27 -13.16
CA ASP A 39 -4.17 24.26 -12.12
C ASP A 39 -5.59 23.67 -12.23
N LEU A 40 -6.60 24.50 -12.52
CA LEU A 40 -7.97 24.04 -12.74
C LEU A 40 -8.06 23.10 -13.95
N GLU A 41 -7.37 23.43 -15.04
CA GLU A 41 -7.35 22.59 -16.23
C GLU A 41 -6.61 21.26 -15.97
N ALA A 42 -5.51 21.29 -15.20
CA ALA A 42 -4.81 20.09 -14.77
C ALA A 42 -5.71 19.16 -13.92
N LEU A 43 -6.49 19.72 -12.99
CA LEU A 43 -7.43 18.95 -12.16
C LEU A 43 -8.59 18.36 -12.99
N ARG A 44 -9.13 19.12 -13.95
CA ARG A 44 -10.14 18.61 -14.90
C ARG A 44 -9.59 17.47 -15.75
N SER A 45 -8.37 17.65 -16.25
CA SER A 45 -7.66 16.63 -17.01
C SER A 45 -7.45 15.36 -16.17
N LEU A 46 -7.01 15.49 -14.93
CA LEU A 46 -6.86 14.35 -13.99
C LEU A 46 -8.18 13.60 -13.83
N GLN A 47 -9.28 14.30 -13.54
CA GLN A 47 -10.58 13.67 -13.33
C GLN A 47 -11.10 12.99 -14.61
N SER A 48 -10.98 13.65 -15.77
CA SER A 48 -11.40 13.11 -17.07
C SER A 48 -10.63 11.85 -17.43
N HIS A 49 -9.30 11.86 -17.30
CA HIS A 49 -8.47 10.69 -17.55
C HIS A 49 -8.77 9.53 -16.59
N PHE A 50 -8.97 9.85 -15.31
CA PHE A 50 -9.37 8.86 -14.33
C PHE A 50 -10.68 8.17 -14.74
N GLN A 51 -11.69 8.94 -15.15
CA GLN A 51 -12.97 8.41 -15.62
C GLN A 51 -12.84 7.54 -16.87
N GLN A 52 -12.02 7.97 -17.84
CA GLN A 52 -11.74 7.20 -19.05
C GLN A 52 -11.07 5.87 -18.73
N CYS A 53 -10.07 5.87 -17.84
CA CYS A 53 -9.40 4.65 -17.40
C CYS A 53 -10.37 3.71 -16.67
N VAL A 54 -11.19 4.22 -15.74
CA VAL A 54 -12.18 3.38 -15.04
C VAL A 54 -13.19 2.80 -16.02
N SER A 55 -13.63 3.57 -17.02
CA SER A 55 -14.53 3.06 -18.07
C SER A 55 -13.90 1.92 -18.88
N ALA A 56 -12.61 2.04 -19.22
CA ALA A 56 -11.89 1.05 -20.03
C ALA A 56 -11.50 -0.21 -19.24
N ASN A 57 -10.99 -0.04 -18.02
CA ASN A 57 -10.32 -1.10 -17.24
C ASN A 57 -11.08 -1.49 -15.96
N GLY A 58 -12.12 -0.75 -15.60
CA GLY A 58 -12.85 -0.91 -14.34
C GLY A 58 -13.76 -2.12 -14.24
N LEU A 59 -13.83 -2.99 -15.26
CA LEU A 59 -14.69 -4.18 -15.28
C LEU A 59 -16.14 -3.84 -14.89
N GLY A 60 -16.70 -2.82 -15.55
CA GLY A 60 -18.07 -2.33 -15.30
C GLY A 60 -18.20 -1.29 -14.17
N LEU A 61 -17.13 -1.00 -13.43
CA LEU A 61 -17.10 0.17 -12.54
C LEU A 61 -17.32 1.46 -13.33
N GLN A 62 -18.02 2.41 -12.71
CA GLN A 62 -18.21 3.76 -13.25
C GLN A 62 -17.65 4.78 -12.27
N ALA A 63 -16.88 5.73 -12.76
CA ALA A 63 -16.39 6.87 -12.00
C ALA A 63 -17.22 8.11 -12.33
N VAL A 64 -17.91 8.67 -11.34
CA VAL A 64 -18.78 9.85 -11.50
C VAL A 64 -18.17 11.01 -10.73
N SER A 65 -18.06 12.17 -11.37
CA SER A 65 -17.55 13.39 -10.73
C SER A 65 -18.41 13.77 -9.51
N GLY A 66 -17.74 14.16 -8.43
CA GLY A 66 -18.37 14.61 -7.18
C GLY A 66 -18.69 16.10 -7.19
N LYS A 67 -18.58 16.74 -6.01
CA LYS A 67 -18.94 18.16 -5.84
C LYS A 67 -17.87 19.11 -6.38
N ASP A 68 -16.63 18.67 -6.44
CA ASP A 68 -15.47 19.45 -6.90
C ASP A 68 -14.59 18.63 -7.88
N TYR A 69 -13.44 19.21 -8.25
CA TYR A 69 -12.51 18.61 -9.21
C TYR A 69 -11.71 17.42 -8.65
N CYS A 70 -11.72 17.22 -7.33
CA CYS A 70 -10.96 16.18 -6.65
C CYS A 70 -11.85 14.99 -6.26
N GLU A 71 -13.14 15.22 -5.99
CA GLU A 71 -14.08 14.19 -5.59
C GLU A 71 -14.54 13.33 -6.79
N ILE A 72 -14.52 12.01 -6.60
CA ILE A 72 -15.09 11.04 -7.51
C ILE A 72 -15.86 9.98 -6.71
N THR A 73 -17.01 9.55 -7.22
CA THR A 73 -17.73 8.39 -6.69
C THR A 73 -17.56 7.22 -7.66
N MET A 74 -16.94 6.13 -7.20
CA MET A 74 -16.94 4.86 -7.93
C MET A 74 -18.19 4.06 -7.62
N LYS A 75 -18.88 3.62 -8.68
CA LYS A 75 -20.14 2.87 -8.61
C LYS A 75 -19.96 1.51 -9.27
N PHE A 76 -20.32 0.46 -8.54
CA PHE A 76 -20.39 -0.89 -9.06
C PHE A 76 -21.61 -1.06 -9.99
N PRO A 77 -21.56 -2.03 -10.93
CA PRO A 77 -22.71 -2.40 -11.75
C PRO A 77 -23.95 -2.70 -10.89
N ARG A 78 -25.15 -2.35 -11.37
CA ARG A 78 -26.41 -2.46 -10.59
C ARG A 78 -26.78 -3.91 -10.25
N GLU A 79 -26.32 -4.84 -11.07
CA GLU A 79 -26.47 -6.28 -10.91
C GLU A 79 -25.49 -6.90 -9.90
N THR A 80 -24.53 -6.11 -9.38
CA THR A 80 -23.60 -6.56 -8.34
C THR A 80 -24.37 -6.88 -7.07
N VAL A 81 -24.25 -8.12 -6.59
CA VAL A 81 -24.90 -8.57 -5.35
C VAL A 81 -23.89 -8.51 -4.21
N PRO A 82 -24.02 -7.56 -3.25
CA PRO A 82 -23.12 -7.51 -2.11
C PRO A 82 -23.35 -8.74 -1.22
N LYS A 83 -22.28 -9.49 -0.96
CA LYS A 83 -22.35 -10.74 -0.17
C LYS A 83 -21.99 -10.55 1.29
N TRP A 84 -21.35 -9.45 1.65
CA TRP A 84 -20.85 -9.20 3.00
C TRP A 84 -21.72 -8.23 3.77
N ARG A 85 -21.85 -8.52 5.07
CA ARG A 85 -22.51 -7.68 6.05
C ARG A 85 -21.52 -7.23 7.09
N ASP A 86 -21.59 -5.96 7.45
CA ASP A 86 -20.81 -5.43 8.55
C ASP A 86 -21.19 -6.16 9.85
N PRO A 87 -20.23 -6.76 10.59
CA PRO A 87 -20.56 -7.51 11.80
C PRO A 87 -21.20 -6.67 12.91
N LYS A 88 -20.95 -5.36 12.94
CA LYS A 88 -21.47 -4.44 13.95
C LYS A 88 -22.82 -3.85 13.53
N THR A 89 -22.95 -3.36 12.29
CA THR A 89 -24.18 -2.70 11.83
C THR A 89 -25.18 -3.64 11.17
N GLN A 90 -24.74 -4.85 10.76
CA GLN A 90 -25.51 -5.83 9.98
C GLN A 90 -25.94 -5.36 8.57
N GLU A 91 -25.50 -4.16 8.18
CA GLU A 91 -25.74 -3.58 6.86
C GLU A 91 -24.89 -4.27 5.81
N LEU A 92 -25.43 -4.36 4.59
CA LEU A 92 -24.68 -4.88 3.44
C LEU A 92 -23.61 -3.88 3.03
N GLU A 93 -22.49 -4.39 2.49
CA GLU A 93 -21.48 -3.53 1.88
C GLU A 93 -22.10 -2.65 0.79
N GLY A 94 -21.73 -1.37 0.80
CA GLY A 94 -22.17 -0.42 -0.22
C GLY A 94 -21.68 -0.79 -1.62
N LEU A 95 -22.40 -0.32 -2.64
CA LEU A 95 -22.03 -0.45 -4.06
C LEU A 95 -21.47 0.86 -4.63
N SER A 96 -21.26 1.87 -3.78
CA SER A 96 -20.70 3.15 -4.16
C SER A 96 -19.68 3.59 -3.12
N PHE A 97 -18.55 4.13 -3.57
CA PHE A 97 -17.45 4.56 -2.71
C PHE A 97 -16.91 5.88 -3.21
N ASP A 98 -16.81 6.86 -2.32
CA ASP A 98 -16.29 8.19 -2.62
C ASP A 98 -14.79 8.25 -2.36
N PHE A 99 -14.07 8.91 -3.25
CA PHE A 99 -12.64 9.13 -3.17
C PHE A 99 -12.29 10.58 -3.48
N ASN A 100 -11.24 11.07 -2.84
CA ASN A 100 -10.60 12.33 -3.19
C ASN A 100 -9.29 12.02 -3.93
N LEU A 101 -9.27 12.27 -5.24
CA LEU A 101 -8.12 11.97 -6.10
C LEU A 101 -6.90 12.83 -5.74
N CYS A 102 -7.12 14.09 -5.38
CA CYS A 102 -6.05 15.02 -5.02
C CYS A 102 -5.38 14.60 -3.71
N GLU A 103 -6.17 14.26 -2.69
CA GLU A 103 -5.67 13.73 -1.42
C GLU A 103 -4.93 12.41 -1.65
N ALA A 104 -5.44 11.53 -2.52
CA ALA A 104 -4.77 10.29 -2.86
C ALA A 104 -3.39 10.57 -3.48
N VAL A 105 -3.30 11.41 -4.52
CA VAL A 105 -2.03 11.79 -5.16
C VAL A 105 -1.06 12.39 -4.15
N ALA A 106 -1.50 13.37 -3.36
CA ALA A 106 -0.67 14.02 -2.34
C ALA A 106 -0.15 13.02 -1.28
N THR A 107 -1.00 12.10 -0.84
CA THR A 107 -0.62 11.07 0.13
C THR A 107 0.42 10.11 -0.46
N TRP A 108 0.24 9.68 -1.71
CA TRP A 108 1.19 8.81 -2.38
C TRP A 108 2.55 9.49 -2.59
N GLU A 109 2.56 10.81 -2.81
CA GLU A 109 3.82 11.56 -2.83
C GLU A 109 4.53 11.65 -1.51
N GLN A 110 3.76 11.86 -0.44
CA GLN A 110 4.32 11.83 0.88
C GLN A 110 4.96 10.46 1.16
N VAL A 111 4.27 9.36 0.83
CA VAL A 111 4.79 8.00 1.02
C VAL A 111 6.13 7.81 0.32
N ARG A 112 6.24 8.28 -0.92
CA ARG A 112 7.44 8.14 -1.77
C ARG A 112 8.70 8.78 -1.20
N ASN A 113 8.52 9.82 -0.39
CA ASN A 113 9.61 10.57 0.25
C ASN A 113 9.77 10.24 1.74
N THR A 114 9.14 9.16 2.23
CA THR A 114 9.20 8.73 3.62
C THR A 114 9.73 7.31 3.74
N THR A 115 10.03 6.89 4.97
CA THR A 115 10.39 5.49 5.26
C THR A 115 9.22 4.83 5.96
N THR A 116 8.90 3.61 5.56
CA THR A 116 7.68 2.89 6.01
C THR A 116 7.99 1.77 7.00
N ILE A 117 9.26 1.55 7.31
CA ILE A 117 9.72 0.64 8.37
C ILE A 117 9.78 1.40 9.69
N LEU A 118 9.22 0.81 10.75
CA LEU A 118 9.31 1.35 12.10
C LEU A 118 10.76 1.20 12.59
N THR A 119 11.35 2.29 13.05
CA THR A 119 12.72 2.34 13.54
C THR A 119 12.79 2.80 14.99
N ARG A 120 13.92 2.53 15.64
CA ARG A 120 14.20 3.08 16.96
C ARG A 120 14.30 4.60 16.93
N GLU A 121 15.00 5.14 15.93
CA GLU A 121 15.11 6.59 15.70
C GLU A 121 13.74 7.27 15.66
N TYR A 122 12.76 6.67 14.97
CA TYR A 122 11.40 7.21 14.92
C TYR A 122 10.74 7.23 16.30
N ILE A 123 10.85 6.15 17.08
CA ILE A 123 10.28 6.08 18.43
C ILE A 123 10.95 7.09 19.37
N ASP A 124 12.28 7.19 19.32
CA ASP A 124 13.07 8.12 20.14
C ASP A 124 12.77 9.60 19.81
N ALA A 125 12.32 9.89 18.58
CA ALA A 125 11.92 11.23 18.15
C ALA A 125 10.50 11.64 18.60
N LEU A 126 9.64 10.68 18.99
CA LEU A 126 8.28 10.96 19.43
C LEU A 126 8.24 11.41 20.91
N PRO A 127 7.40 12.40 21.26
CA PRO A 127 7.11 12.71 22.67
C PRO A 127 6.54 11.47 23.37
N ASN A 128 7.17 11.02 24.46
CA ASN A 128 6.83 9.79 25.18
C ASN A 128 6.69 8.55 24.26
N GLY A 129 7.52 8.48 23.20
CA GLY A 129 7.39 7.44 22.18
C GLY A 129 7.46 6.01 22.73
N TRP A 130 8.23 5.77 23.79
CA TRP A 130 8.33 4.44 24.39
C TRP A 130 7.08 4.08 25.19
N GLU A 131 6.54 5.03 25.94
CA GLU A 131 5.40 4.85 26.82
C GLU A 131 4.07 4.79 26.04
N ASP A 132 3.91 5.68 25.06
CA ASP A 132 2.65 5.87 24.35
C ASP A 132 2.59 5.09 23.03
N TYR A 133 3.71 4.95 22.31
CA TYR A 133 3.76 4.31 21.00
C TYR A 133 4.34 2.88 21.05
N ALA A 134 5.56 2.69 21.55
CA ALA A 134 6.25 1.40 21.55
C ALA A 134 5.47 0.33 22.34
N TRP A 135 4.89 0.71 23.48
CA TRP A 135 3.99 -0.14 24.25
C TRP A 135 2.84 -0.71 23.40
N ARG A 136 2.17 0.13 22.57
CA ARG A 136 1.08 -0.32 21.70
C ARG A 136 1.55 -1.34 20.67
N ARG A 137 2.81 -1.25 20.24
CA ARG A 137 3.42 -2.18 19.27
C ARG A 137 3.69 -3.57 19.87
N ILE A 138 3.80 -3.72 21.19
CA ILE A 138 4.13 -5.00 21.86
C ILE A 138 2.90 -5.86 22.20
N ASN A 139 1.68 -5.33 21.98
CA ASN A 139 0.35 -5.92 22.23
C ASN A 139 0.31 -7.30 22.93
N LYS A 140 0.50 -7.24 24.26
CA LYS A 140 0.01 -8.23 25.23
C LYS A 140 -1.16 -7.56 25.93
N GLY A 141 -2.37 -8.13 25.79
CA GLY A 141 -3.62 -7.48 26.16
C GLY A 141 -3.53 -6.66 27.46
N VAL A 142 -3.61 -5.33 27.34
CA VAL A 142 -3.91 -4.32 28.39
C VAL A 142 -3.08 -4.35 29.70
N LEU A 143 -2.16 -5.30 29.91
CA LEU A 143 -1.66 -5.65 31.27
C LEU A 143 -0.15 -5.52 31.50
N LEU A 144 0.62 -4.92 30.60
CA LEU A 144 1.97 -4.46 30.95
C LEU A 144 1.98 -2.95 31.03
N ASN A 145 2.37 -2.46 32.20
CA ASN A 145 2.61 -1.10 32.69
C ASN A 145 3.24 -0.08 31.71
N LYS A 146 2.68 0.10 30.50
CA LYS A 146 3.05 1.13 29.52
C LYS A 146 4.55 1.25 29.23
N CYS A 147 5.27 0.13 29.20
CA CYS A 147 6.73 0.14 29.04
C CYS A 147 7.49 0.95 30.12
N GLU A 148 6.98 1.08 31.35
CA GLU A 148 7.70 1.67 32.51
C GLU A 148 9.10 1.07 32.67
N ASN A 149 9.24 -0.24 32.45
CA ASN A 149 10.55 -0.87 32.29
C ASN A 149 11.00 -0.78 30.82
N ARG A 150 11.73 0.29 30.49
CA ARG A 150 12.25 0.55 29.14
C ARG A 150 13.14 -0.58 28.64
N THR A 151 13.96 -1.19 29.49
CA THR A 151 14.87 -2.29 29.10
C THR A 151 14.09 -3.49 28.56
N LEU A 152 13.02 -3.89 29.24
CA LEU A 152 12.17 -5.00 28.79
C LEU A 152 11.42 -4.66 27.48
N CYS A 153 11.02 -3.40 27.32
CA CYS A 153 10.37 -2.91 26.09
C CYS A 153 11.35 -2.98 24.90
N MET A 154 12.58 -2.51 25.10
CA MET A 154 13.67 -2.58 24.13
C MET A 154 13.99 -4.03 23.77
N GLU A 155 14.11 -4.93 24.74
CA GLU A 155 14.42 -6.34 24.49
C GLU A 155 13.39 -7.03 23.59
N LYS A 156 12.11 -6.67 23.70
CA LYS A 156 11.04 -7.25 22.87
C LYS A 156 11.03 -6.72 21.45
N LEU A 157 11.33 -5.42 21.28
CA LEU A 157 11.29 -4.78 19.97
C LEU A 157 12.61 -4.91 19.22
N SER A 158 13.76 -5.01 19.89
CA SER A 158 15.09 -4.99 19.25
C SER A 158 15.29 -6.08 18.18
N LEU A 159 14.56 -7.19 18.28
CA LEU A 159 14.56 -8.25 17.27
C LEU A 159 14.00 -7.83 15.91
N VAL A 160 13.11 -6.83 15.91
CA VAL A 160 12.32 -6.42 14.74
C VAL A 160 12.39 -4.92 14.45
N LEU A 161 13.18 -4.19 15.25
CA LEU A 161 13.25 -2.74 15.27
C LEU A 161 14.69 -2.31 14.95
N PRO A 162 14.99 -1.97 13.68
CA PRO A 162 16.31 -1.48 13.32
C PRO A 162 16.55 -0.08 13.92
N GLU A 163 17.82 0.28 14.12
CA GLU A 163 18.18 1.58 14.70
C GLU A 163 17.77 2.74 13.77
N ARG A 164 18.05 2.58 12.48
CA ARG A 164 17.76 3.54 11.40
C ARG A 164 17.01 2.84 10.26
N PRO A 165 16.39 3.60 9.34
CA PRO A 165 15.69 3.00 8.21
C PRO A 165 16.64 2.12 7.39
N PRO A 166 16.33 0.81 7.22
CA PRO A 166 17.17 -0.09 6.43
C PRO A 166 17.04 0.16 4.92
N TYR A 167 15.99 0.88 4.51
CA TYR A 167 15.73 1.28 3.13
C TYR A 167 15.43 2.77 3.08
N ILE A 168 15.92 3.41 2.02
CA ILE A 168 15.71 4.84 1.76
C ILE A 168 14.85 5.03 0.51
N PRO A 169 14.21 6.21 0.35
CA PRO A 169 13.52 6.57 -0.88
C PRO A 169 14.34 6.31 -2.14
N ARG A 170 13.71 5.70 -3.15
CA ARG A 170 14.30 5.46 -4.49
C ARG A 170 15.59 4.63 -4.47
N GLN A 171 15.69 3.71 -3.52
CA GLN A 171 16.81 2.76 -3.45
C GLN A 171 16.79 1.73 -4.59
N PHE A 172 15.61 1.38 -5.10
CA PHE A 172 15.41 0.43 -6.19
C PHE A 172 14.79 1.13 -7.41
N GLY A 173 15.12 0.71 -8.63
CA GLY A 173 14.55 1.29 -9.84
C GLY A 173 13.13 0.77 -10.09
N ARG A 174 13.02 -0.48 -10.53
CA ARG A 174 11.74 -1.11 -10.86
C ARG A 174 11.39 -2.19 -9.83
N CYS A 175 10.22 -2.06 -9.21
CA CYS A 175 9.73 -3.05 -8.26
C CYS A 175 8.41 -3.66 -8.72
N ALA A 176 8.21 -4.95 -8.42
CA ALA A 176 6.94 -5.62 -8.62
C ALA A 176 6.29 -5.97 -7.28
N VAL A 177 5.00 -5.69 -7.15
CA VAL A 177 4.17 -6.16 -6.02
C VAL A 177 3.23 -7.25 -6.52
N ILE A 178 3.33 -8.43 -5.92
CA ILE A 178 2.59 -9.61 -6.32
C ILE A 178 1.50 -9.89 -5.28
N GLY A 179 0.27 -9.56 -5.65
CA GLY A 179 -0.95 -9.93 -4.95
C GLY A 179 -1.25 -11.43 -5.07
N ASN A 180 -2.44 -11.81 -4.62
CA ASN A 180 -2.79 -13.22 -4.44
C ASN A 180 -3.90 -13.73 -5.36
N SER A 181 -4.45 -12.90 -6.25
CA SER A 181 -5.58 -13.25 -7.10
C SER A 181 -5.30 -14.48 -7.99
N GLY A 182 -6.32 -15.32 -8.18
CA GLY A 182 -6.26 -16.44 -9.12
C GLY A 182 -6.04 -16.04 -10.58
N ASP A 183 -6.28 -14.77 -10.93
CA ASP A 183 -6.04 -14.25 -12.28
C ASP A 183 -4.57 -14.32 -12.70
N LEU A 184 -3.64 -14.40 -11.74
CA LEU A 184 -2.22 -14.65 -12.02
C LEU A 184 -1.99 -15.93 -12.84
N LEU A 185 -2.86 -16.93 -12.74
CA LEU A 185 -2.74 -18.18 -13.49
C LEU A 185 -3.14 -18.06 -14.97
N LYS A 186 -3.70 -16.92 -15.38
CA LYS A 186 -4.17 -16.74 -16.76
C LYS A 186 -3.07 -16.23 -17.70
N THR A 187 -2.00 -15.65 -17.16
CA THR A 187 -0.87 -15.13 -17.93
C THR A 187 0.45 -15.51 -17.28
N LYS A 188 1.42 -15.94 -18.09
CA LYS A 188 2.73 -16.42 -17.64
C LYS A 188 3.69 -15.26 -17.38
N PHE A 189 3.45 -14.50 -16.31
CA PHE A 189 4.26 -13.32 -15.95
C PHE A 189 5.62 -13.67 -15.31
N GLY A 190 5.96 -14.95 -15.11
CA GLY A 190 7.07 -15.33 -14.25
C GLY A 190 8.43 -14.73 -14.65
N ASN A 191 8.76 -14.77 -15.94
CA ASN A 191 10.01 -14.18 -16.44
C ASN A 191 10.04 -12.65 -16.31
N GLU A 192 8.89 -12.00 -16.51
CA GLU A 192 8.76 -10.56 -16.38
C GLU A 192 8.93 -10.13 -14.92
N ILE A 193 8.25 -10.81 -13.99
CA ILE A 193 8.37 -10.58 -12.54
C ILE A 193 9.82 -10.79 -12.07
N ASP A 194 10.51 -11.80 -12.61
CA ASP A 194 11.91 -12.07 -12.27
C ASP A 194 12.89 -11.04 -12.86
N SER A 195 12.44 -10.13 -13.75
CA SER A 195 13.27 -9.06 -14.31
C SER A 195 13.37 -7.81 -13.41
N TYR A 196 12.47 -7.64 -12.43
CA TYR A 196 12.44 -6.46 -11.55
C TYR A 196 13.61 -6.43 -10.55
N ASP A 197 14.02 -5.25 -10.11
CA ASP A 197 15.11 -5.08 -9.12
C ASP A 197 14.72 -5.67 -7.76
N ALA A 198 13.46 -5.45 -7.35
CA ALA A 198 12.90 -6.03 -6.14
C ALA A 198 11.47 -6.54 -6.34
N VAL A 199 11.15 -7.66 -5.68
CA VAL A 199 9.81 -8.26 -5.72
C VAL A 199 9.24 -8.35 -4.31
N VAL A 200 8.07 -7.74 -4.11
CA VAL A 200 7.32 -7.76 -2.86
C VAL A 200 6.17 -8.75 -2.97
N ARG A 201 6.12 -9.72 -2.07
CA ARG A 201 5.07 -10.73 -1.97
C ARG A 201 4.28 -10.58 -0.69
N GLU A 202 3.15 -11.27 -0.60
CA GLU A 202 2.24 -11.13 0.54
C GLU A 202 1.93 -12.45 1.23
N ASN A 203 1.95 -12.43 2.57
CA ASN A 203 1.46 -13.49 3.43
C ASN A 203 2.09 -14.87 3.06
N GLY A 204 1.38 -15.97 3.28
CA GLY A 204 1.85 -17.32 2.96
C GLY A 204 1.60 -17.77 1.51
N ALA A 205 1.64 -16.85 0.54
CA ALA A 205 1.45 -17.20 -0.86
C ALA A 205 2.70 -17.95 -1.38
N PRO A 206 2.57 -19.18 -1.91
CA PRO A 206 3.70 -20.01 -2.34
C PRO A 206 4.17 -19.67 -3.77
N ILE A 207 5.44 -19.91 -4.06
CA ILE A 207 5.98 -19.83 -5.44
C ILE A 207 6.08 -21.20 -6.10
N GLN A 208 6.41 -22.23 -5.32
CA GLN A 208 6.59 -23.58 -5.83
C GLN A 208 5.34 -24.03 -6.60
N ASN A 209 5.56 -24.64 -7.77
CA ASN A 209 4.53 -25.05 -8.75
C ASN A 209 3.83 -23.91 -9.51
N PHE A 210 4.13 -22.64 -9.22
CA PHE A 210 3.53 -21.48 -9.89
C PHE A 210 4.57 -20.56 -10.55
N THR A 211 5.84 -20.98 -10.61
CA THR A 211 6.98 -20.16 -11.06
C THR A 211 6.78 -19.55 -12.45
N GLU A 212 6.14 -20.26 -13.37
CA GLU A 212 5.85 -19.76 -14.71
C GLU A 212 4.89 -18.55 -14.71
N TYR A 213 4.04 -18.45 -13.69
CA TYR A 213 3.02 -17.41 -13.55
C TYR A 213 3.48 -16.27 -12.63
N VAL A 214 4.10 -16.62 -11.50
CA VAL A 214 4.41 -15.65 -10.44
C VAL A 214 5.90 -15.41 -10.24
N GLY A 215 6.76 -16.04 -11.04
CA GLY A 215 8.22 -15.90 -10.97
C GLY A 215 8.84 -16.65 -9.79
N THR A 216 10.16 -16.59 -9.68
CA THR A 216 10.98 -17.19 -8.61
C THR A 216 11.56 -16.17 -7.64
N LYS A 217 11.72 -14.91 -8.05
CA LYS A 217 12.35 -13.85 -7.26
C LYS A 217 11.44 -13.42 -6.11
N SER A 218 12.01 -13.33 -4.90
CA SER A 218 11.36 -12.74 -3.73
C SER A 218 12.39 -11.94 -2.95
N THR A 219 12.17 -10.64 -2.81
CA THR A 219 13.06 -9.75 -2.04
C THR A 219 12.44 -9.42 -0.68
N PHE A 220 11.13 -9.18 -0.68
CA PHE A 220 10.38 -8.78 0.50
C PHE A 220 9.08 -9.57 0.63
N ARG A 221 8.66 -9.80 1.86
CA ARG A 221 7.34 -10.38 2.13
C ARG A 221 6.60 -9.62 3.22
N LEU A 222 5.46 -9.07 2.86
CA LEU A 222 4.60 -8.37 3.79
C LEU A 222 3.62 -9.34 4.47
N LEU A 223 3.58 -9.35 5.80
CA LEU A 223 2.82 -10.30 6.60
C LEU A 223 1.69 -9.63 7.36
N ASN A 224 0.47 -10.15 7.19
CA ASN A 224 -0.63 -9.87 8.10
C ASN A 224 -0.43 -10.56 9.46
N ARG A 225 -1.34 -10.29 10.41
CA ARG A 225 -1.28 -10.87 11.76
C ARG A 225 -1.34 -12.41 11.77
N GLY A 226 -2.12 -13.01 10.89
CA GLY A 226 -2.25 -14.47 10.80
C GLY A 226 -0.96 -15.11 10.33
N SER A 227 -0.38 -14.62 9.23
CA SER A 227 0.89 -15.11 8.68
C SER A 227 2.06 -14.82 9.60
N ALA A 228 2.09 -13.66 10.26
CA ALA A 228 3.15 -13.34 11.22
C ALA A 228 3.13 -14.28 12.45
N LYS A 229 1.97 -14.81 12.84
CA LYS A 229 1.86 -15.85 13.88
C LYS A 229 2.33 -17.24 13.44
N ALA A 230 2.49 -17.47 12.14
CA ALA A 230 2.99 -18.69 11.52
C ALA A 230 4.28 -18.40 10.74
N LEU A 231 5.17 -17.62 11.35
CA LEU A 231 6.37 -17.08 10.71
C LEU A 231 7.34 -18.20 10.31
N ASP A 232 7.44 -19.24 11.13
CA ASP A 232 8.16 -20.49 10.87
C ASP A 232 7.76 -21.10 9.53
N LYS A 233 6.45 -21.29 9.32
CA LYS A 233 5.91 -21.87 8.08
C LYS A 233 6.13 -20.98 6.88
N VAL A 234 6.06 -19.66 7.07
CA VAL A 234 6.31 -18.70 6.00
C VAL A 234 7.78 -18.73 5.59
N ALA A 235 8.70 -18.82 6.56
CA ALA A 235 10.13 -18.89 6.30
C ALA A 235 10.53 -20.19 5.56
N GLU A 236 9.82 -21.30 5.82
CA GLU A 236 10.02 -22.59 5.13
C GLU A 236 9.54 -22.60 3.67
N LEU A 237 8.69 -21.67 3.22
CA LEU A 237 8.18 -21.66 1.85
C LEU A 237 9.28 -21.48 0.79
N TYR A 238 10.49 -21.09 1.18
CA TYR A 238 11.56 -20.66 0.27
C TYR A 238 12.93 -21.23 0.67
N ASP A 239 13.26 -22.40 0.10
CA ASP A 239 14.52 -23.13 0.34
C ASP A 239 15.81 -22.33 0.01
N THR A 240 15.72 -21.29 -0.82
CA THR A 240 16.89 -20.52 -1.30
C THR A 240 17.17 -19.20 -0.54
N GLY A 241 16.35 -18.84 0.45
CA GLY A 241 16.72 -17.88 1.51
C GLY A 241 16.35 -16.40 1.37
N LYS A 242 16.45 -15.71 2.53
CA LYS A 242 16.72 -14.28 2.78
C LYS A 242 15.76 -13.20 2.25
N GLU A 243 14.51 -13.51 1.93
CA GLU A 243 13.52 -12.43 1.82
C GLU A 243 13.40 -11.68 3.16
N VAL A 244 13.23 -10.37 3.11
CA VAL A 244 13.02 -9.56 4.31
C VAL A 244 11.53 -9.62 4.68
N LEU A 245 11.25 -10.04 5.90
CA LEU A 245 9.88 -10.24 6.40
C LEU A 245 9.39 -8.97 7.07
N ILE A 246 8.34 -8.36 6.53
CA ILE A 246 7.80 -7.10 7.01
C ILE A 246 6.45 -7.35 7.66
N VAL A 247 6.38 -7.20 8.97
CA VAL A 247 5.18 -7.45 9.76
C VAL A 247 4.40 -6.15 9.91
N LYS A 248 3.20 -6.10 9.32
CA LYS A 248 2.35 -4.89 9.35
C LYS A 248 1.63 -4.67 10.68
N THR A 249 1.75 -5.61 11.63
CA THR A 249 0.99 -5.62 12.89
C THR A 249 1.90 -5.46 14.11
N THR A 250 1.33 -5.60 15.31
CA THR A 250 2.03 -5.54 16.59
C THR A 250 2.84 -6.82 16.82
N ILE A 251 3.99 -6.71 17.48
CA ILE A 251 4.73 -7.88 17.93
C ILE A 251 3.99 -8.61 19.07
N HIS A 252 4.10 -9.93 19.11
CA HIS A 252 3.48 -10.81 20.11
C HIS A 252 4.52 -11.80 20.61
N ASP A 253 4.33 -12.36 21.81
CA ASP A 253 5.27 -13.31 22.41
C ASP A 253 5.59 -14.51 21.53
N ILE A 254 4.57 -15.06 20.88
CA ILE A 254 4.73 -16.19 19.96
C ILE A 254 5.71 -15.81 18.85
N MET A 255 5.64 -14.58 18.34
CA MET A 255 6.54 -14.11 17.28
C MET A 255 7.95 -13.85 17.81
N SER A 256 8.09 -13.20 18.97
CA SER A 256 9.40 -13.01 19.61
C SER A 256 10.07 -14.35 19.93
N LYS A 257 9.30 -15.34 20.38
CA LYS A 257 9.75 -16.71 20.64
C LYS A 257 10.20 -17.38 19.34
N MET A 258 9.39 -17.35 18.29
CA MET A 258 9.75 -17.91 16.99
C MET A 258 11.03 -17.30 16.44
N ILE A 259 11.18 -15.97 16.48
CA ILE A 259 12.40 -15.29 15.98
C ILE A 259 13.65 -15.69 16.77
N ARG A 260 13.53 -16.01 18.07
CA ARG A 260 14.66 -16.40 18.92
C ARG A 260 15.00 -17.88 18.86
N GLU A 261 13.99 -18.74 18.81
CA GLU A 261 14.15 -20.18 19.05
C GLU A 261 14.07 -21.02 17.77
N VAL A 262 13.43 -20.51 16.71
CA VAL A 262 13.38 -21.15 15.39
C VAL A 262 14.50 -20.55 14.54
N PRO A 263 15.22 -21.34 13.71
CA PRO A 263 16.30 -20.85 12.85
C PRO A 263 15.80 -20.00 11.67
N ILE A 264 15.08 -18.91 11.95
CA ILE A 264 14.62 -17.94 10.97
C ILE A 264 15.79 -17.01 10.66
N LEU A 265 16.44 -17.24 9.52
CA LEU A 265 17.61 -16.46 9.08
C LEU A 265 17.22 -15.16 8.37
N ASN A 266 15.93 -14.96 8.10
CA ASN A 266 15.39 -13.78 7.44
C ASN A 266 15.40 -12.56 8.37
N PRO A 267 15.82 -11.38 7.91
CA PRO A 267 15.57 -10.15 8.64
C PRO A 267 14.06 -9.93 8.81
N VAL A 268 13.63 -9.59 10.02
CA VAL A 268 12.23 -9.30 10.32
C VAL A 268 12.11 -7.85 10.76
N TYR A 269 11.21 -7.09 10.16
CA TYR A 269 10.96 -5.69 10.50
C TYR A 269 9.49 -5.42 10.76
N LEU A 270 9.20 -4.45 11.62
CA LEU A 270 7.84 -3.92 11.78
C LEU A 270 7.59 -2.82 10.77
N MET A 271 6.44 -2.85 10.10
CA MET A 271 5.97 -1.71 9.34
C MET A 271 5.52 -0.60 10.30
N LEU A 272 5.89 0.64 10.02
CA LEU A 272 5.33 1.85 10.62
C LEU A 272 3.91 2.06 10.06
N GLY A 273 3.82 2.08 8.73
CA GLY A 273 2.62 2.37 7.96
C GLY A 273 2.28 3.87 7.92
N SER A 274 1.62 4.30 6.85
CA SER A 274 1.01 5.62 6.71
C SER A 274 -0.50 5.57 7.03
N SER A 275 -1.04 6.73 7.36
CA SER A 275 -2.46 6.94 7.67
C SER A 275 -3.31 7.04 6.42
N PHE A 276 -3.26 6.05 5.52
CA PHE A 276 -4.36 5.91 4.57
C PHE A 276 -5.65 5.61 5.36
N GLY A 277 -6.77 6.24 4.99
CA GLY A 277 -8.04 6.14 5.69
C GLY A 277 -8.56 4.71 5.93
N SER A 278 -9.72 4.56 6.56
CA SER A 278 -10.26 3.26 7.01
C SER A 278 -10.37 2.18 5.92
N ALA A 279 -10.44 2.57 4.64
CA ALA A 279 -10.41 1.75 3.42
C ALA A 279 -9.11 0.93 3.23
N ALA A 280 -8.01 1.40 3.80
CA ALA A 280 -6.66 1.04 3.39
C ALA A 280 -5.96 0.00 4.29
N LYS A 281 -6.67 -1.07 4.65
CA LYS A 281 -6.19 -2.04 5.65
C LYS A 281 -5.61 -3.34 5.06
N GLY A 282 -5.73 -3.52 3.74
CA GLY A 282 -5.25 -4.71 3.02
C GLY A 282 -3.74 -4.94 3.20
N THR A 283 -3.29 -6.18 3.09
CA THR A 283 -1.83 -6.46 3.04
C THR A 283 -1.25 -5.89 1.75
N GLY A 284 -1.93 -6.08 0.63
CA GLY A 284 -1.43 -5.59 -0.65
C GLY A 284 -1.31 -4.09 -0.78
N LEU A 285 -2.25 -3.32 -0.24
CA LEU A 285 -2.07 -1.88 -0.19
C LEU A 285 -0.85 -1.45 0.63
N LYS A 286 -0.60 -2.12 1.76
CA LYS A 286 0.60 -1.88 2.56
C LYS A 286 1.88 -2.34 1.86
N ALA A 287 1.78 -3.34 0.98
CA ALA A 287 2.90 -3.77 0.15
C ALA A 287 3.22 -2.73 -0.94
N LEU A 288 2.18 -2.13 -1.55
CA LEU A 288 2.33 -1.02 -2.49
C LEU A 288 2.90 0.23 -1.81
N GLU A 289 2.43 0.57 -0.61
CA GLU A 289 3.00 1.65 0.20
C GLU A 289 4.48 1.43 0.51
N PHE A 290 4.83 0.21 0.94
CA PHE A 290 6.22 -0.15 1.18
C PHE A 290 7.07 -0.03 -0.10
N ALA A 291 6.61 -0.61 -1.21
CA ALA A 291 7.31 -0.55 -2.49
C ALA A 291 7.51 0.89 -2.97
N LEU A 292 6.47 1.72 -2.97
CA LEU A 292 6.58 3.12 -3.38
C LEU A 292 7.54 3.95 -2.51
N SER A 293 7.65 3.62 -1.23
CA SER A 293 8.58 4.33 -0.33
C SER A 293 10.05 4.06 -0.61
N MET A 294 10.39 3.08 -1.46
CA MET A 294 11.78 2.70 -1.75
C MET A 294 12.08 2.47 -3.24
N CYS A 295 11.09 2.53 -4.13
CA CYS A 295 11.24 2.23 -5.55
C CYS A 295 10.89 3.45 -6.43
N ASP A 296 11.58 3.62 -7.58
CA ASP A 296 11.23 4.66 -8.56
C ASP A 296 9.89 4.36 -9.24
N THR A 297 9.68 3.10 -9.61
CA THR A 297 8.44 2.62 -10.26
C THR A 297 7.96 1.33 -9.62
N VAL A 298 6.65 1.16 -9.55
CA VAL A 298 6.02 -0.01 -8.94
C VAL A 298 4.97 -0.59 -9.87
N ASP A 299 5.18 -1.84 -10.27
CA ASP A 299 4.24 -2.57 -11.10
C ASP A 299 3.46 -3.60 -10.25
N MET A 300 2.14 -3.67 -10.43
CA MET A 300 1.28 -4.51 -9.60
C MET A 300 0.66 -5.67 -10.39
N TYR A 301 0.65 -6.86 -9.79
CA TYR A 301 0.13 -8.09 -10.38
C TYR A 301 -0.79 -8.82 -9.40
N GLY A 302 -1.92 -9.39 -9.85
CA GLY A 302 -2.74 -10.27 -9.01
C GLY A 302 -3.56 -9.58 -7.91
N PHE A 303 -3.97 -8.34 -8.17
CA PHE A 303 -4.82 -7.50 -7.32
C PHE A 303 -6.28 -7.39 -7.80
N THR A 304 -6.67 -8.16 -8.84
CA THR A 304 -8.04 -8.20 -9.38
C THR A 304 -8.95 -9.09 -8.55
N VAL A 305 -10.24 -8.80 -8.66
CA VAL A 305 -11.34 -9.69 -8.31
C VAL A 305 -11.95 -10.20 -9.62
N ASP A 306 -12.69 -11.30 -9.56
CA ASP A 306 -13.37 -11.81 -10.75
C ASP A 306 -14.26 -10.71 -11.38
N PRO A 307 -14.36 -10.60 -12.72
CA PRO A 307 -15.17 -9.56 -13.36
C PRO A 307 -16.65 -9.58 -12.98
N GLY A 308 -17.16 -10.73 -12.52
CA GLY A 308 -18.54 -10.85 -12.07
C GLY A 308 -18.76 -10.42 -10.61
N TYR A 309 -17.70 -10.09 -9.87
CA TYR A 309 -17.70 -9.81 -8.43
C TYR A 309 -18.35 -10.96 -7.61
N LYS A 310 -18.26 -12.20 -8.12
CA LYS A 310 -18.91 -13.38 -7.54
C LYS A 310 -18.00 -14.17 -6.63
N GLU A 311 -16.70 -14.24 -6.94
CA GLU A 311 -15.75 -15.16 -6.33
C GLU A 311 -14.39 -14.52 -6.10
N TRP A 312 -13.85 -14.72 -4.90
CA TRP A 312 -12.49 -14.31 -4.60
C TRP A 312 -11.60 -15.55 -4.53
N SER A 313 -10.83 -15.78 -5.59
CA SER A 313 -9.91 -16.91 -5.70
C SER A 313 -8.47 -16.47 -5.44
N ARG A 314 -7.68 -17.41 -4.93
CA ARG A 314 -6.23 -17.25 -4.87
C ARG A 314 -5.59 -18.21 -5.85
N TYR A 315 -4.46 -17.83 -6.45
CA TYR A 315 -3.78 -18.70 -7.42
C TYR A 315 -3.30 -20.04 -6.82
N PHE A 316 -3.24 -20.14 -5.50
CA PHE A 316 -2.75 -21.31 -4.76
C PHE A 316 -3.83 -21.98 -3.89
N SER A 317 -5.11 -21.64 -4.06
CA SER A 317 -6.19 -22.30 -3.33
C SER A 317 -7.44 -22.43 -4.18
N GLU A 318 -8.25 -23.45 -3.90
CA GLU A 318 -9.59 -23.56 -4.48
C GLU A 318 -10.42 -22.29 -4.22
N SER A 319 -11.32 -21.98 -5.16
CA SER A 319 -12.24 -20.86 -5.03
C SER A 319 -13.05 -21.02 -3.74
N ARG A 320 -13.00 -20.01 -2.88
CA ARG A 320 -13.84 -19.97 -1.68
C ARG A 320 -15.00 -19.04 -1.98
N GLN A 321 -16.23 -19.54 -1.85
CA GLN A 321 -17.37 -18.66 -1.75
C GLN A 321 -17.19 -17.80 -0.48
N GLY A 322 -17.00 -16.50 -0.66
CA GLY A 322 -16.57 -15.61 0.41
C GLY A 322 -16.75 -14.13 0.08
N HIS A 323 -16.35 -13.28 1.03
CA HIS A 323 -16.41 -11.83 0.87
C HIS A 323 -15.37 -11.33 -0.13
N THR A 324 -15.84 -10.75 -1.22
CA THR A 324 -15.06 -9.89 -2.11
C THR A 324 -15.23 -8.45 -1.61
N PRO A 325 -14.23 -7.82 -0.95
CA PRO A 325 -14.36 -6.47 -0.45
C PRO A 325 -14.44 -5.48 -1.60
N LEU A 326 -15.66 -5.02 -1.90
CA LEU A 326 -15.95 -4.08 -2.98
C LEU A 326 -15.19 -2.77 -2.77
N HIS A 327 -15.10 -2.30 -1.52
CA HIS A 327 -14.32 -1.10 -1.22
C HIS A 327 -12.84 -1.26 -1.60
N GLY A 328 -12.25 -2.42 -1.28
CA GLY A 328 -10.86 -2.72 -1.62
C GLY A 328 -10.63 -2.76 -3.13
N ARG A 329 -11.56 -3.36 -3.88
CA ARG A 329 -11.50 -3.37 -5.36
C ARG A 329 -11.59 -1.96 -5.93
N ALA A 330 -12.53 -1.16 -5.45
CA ALA A 330 -12.65 0.23 -5.85
C ALA A 330 -11.32 0.96 -5.61
N TYR A 331 -10.74 0.81 -4.42
CA TYR A 331 -9.45 1.42 -4.09
C TYR A 331 -8.30 0.98 -5.02
N TYR A 332 -8.17 -0.32 -5.34
CA TYR A 332 -7.17 -0.79 -6.32
C TYR A 332 -7.40 -0.21 -7.72
N GLN A 333 -8.66 -0.08 -8.15
CA GLN A 333 -9.00 0.56 -9.42
C GLN A 333 -8.60 2.04 -9.43
N MET A 334 -8.78 2.74 -8.31
CA MET A 334 -8.34 4.13 -8.19
C MET A 334 -6.83 4.24 -8.37
N MET A 335 -6.05 3.41 -7.67
CA MET A 335 -4.59 3.43 -7.80
C MET A 335 -4.13 3.11 -9.22
N GLU A 336 -4.75 2.12 -9.85
CA GLU A 336 -4.48 1.79 -11.25
C GLU A 336 -4.71 3.01 -12.15
N CYS A 337 -5.87 3.65 -12.05
CA CYS A 337 -6.21 4.76 -12.93
C CYS A 337 -5.49 6.08 -12.61
N LEU A 338 -5.00 6.24 -11.39
CA LEU A 338 -4.06 7.33 -11.07
C LEU A 338 -2.66 7.06 -11.63
N GLY A 339 -2.23 5.80 -11.70
CA GLY A 339 -0.95 5.40 -12.29
C GLY A 339 -0.92 5.35 -13.82
N VAL A 340 -2.07 5.06 -14.45
CA VAL A 340 -2.24 4.86 -15.90
C VAL A 340 -2.62 6.16 -16.65
N SER A 341 -2.48 7.34 -16.05
CA SER A 341 -2.82 8.61 -16.73
C SER A 341 -1.92 8.87 -17.95
N SER A 342 -2.45 8.57 -19.14
CA SER A 342 -1.75 8.39 -20.43
C SER A 342 -1.08 9.63 -21.04
N TYR A 343 -1.11 10.78 -20.39
CA TYR A 343 -0.37 11.99 -20.83
C TYR A 343 1.01 12.16 -20.15
N LEU A 344 1.46 11.18 -19.38
CA LEU A 344 2.81 11.11 -18.81
C LEU A 344 3.89 10.51 -19.74
N TYR A 345 3.56 10.18 -20.99
CA TYR A 345 4.56 9.70 -21.95
C TYR A 345 5.29 10.84 -22.71
N LEU A 346 4.91 12.10 -22.52
CA LEU A 346 5.57 13.28 -23.13
C LEU A 346 6.14 14.29 -22.13
N ILE A 347 5.99 14.03 -20.83
CA ILE A 347 6.67 14.72 -19.73
C ILE A 347 7.26 13.60 -18.88
N PRO A 348 8.59 13.50 -18.67
CA PRO A 348 9.17 12.41 -17.88
C PRO A 348 8.51 12.46 -16.51
N CYS A 349 7.63 11.49 -16.24
CA CYS A 349 6.89 11.34 -15.00
C CYS A 349 6.43 12.69 -14.41
N LEU A 350 5.28 13.23 -14.83
CA LEU A 350 4.67 14.39 -14.16
C LEU A 350 4.73 14.17 -12.65
N GLU A 351 5.38 15.09 -11.96
CA GLU A 351 6.61 14.95 -11.15
C GLU A 351 6.65 13.94 -9.99
N SER A 352 5.85 12.87 -9.99
CA SER A 352 5.48 12.29 -8.71
C SER A 352 5.00 10.81 -8.77
N VAL A 353 3.76 10.42 -9.13
CA VAL A 353 3.27 8.99 -9.04
C VAL A 353 3.50 8.10 -10.26
N CYS A 354 4.19 6.96 -10.11
CA CYS A 354 4.41 5.97 -11.18
C CYS A 354 3.97 4.56 -10.77
N PHE A 355 2.85 4.10 -11.34
CA PHE A 355 2.46 2.69 -11.32
C PHE A 355 2.19 2.19 -12.73
N THR A 356 2.72 1.02 -13.11
CA THR A 356 2.22 0.28 -14.27
C THR A 356 1.42 -0.91 -13.77
N CYS A 357 0.12 -0.93 -14.02
CA CYS A 357 -0.73 -2.03 -13.60
C CYS A 357 -0.85 -3.06 -14.71
N TYR A 358 -0.50 -4.31 -14.42
CA TYR A 358 -0.77 -5.44 -15.29
C TYR A 358 -1.96 -6.22 -14.74
N PHE A 359 -3.14 -5.79 -15.16
CA PHE A 359 -4.35 -6.60 -15.10
C PHE A 359 -4.71 -7.05 -16.49
N MET A 360 -5.41 -8.18 -16.60
CA MET A 360 -6.04 -8.55 -17.85
C MET A 360 -7.02 -7.46 -18.28
N THR A 361 -6.55 -6.52 -19.09
CA THR A 361 -7.39 -5.93 -20.10
C THR A 361 -7.81 -7.11 -20.97
N PHE A 362 -9.10 -7.43 -20.97
CA PHE A 362 -9.65 -8.19 -22.08
C PHE A 362 -9.54 -7.27 -23.30
N SER A 363 -8.37 -7.24 -23.94
CA SER A 363 -8.34 -7.04 -25.37
C SER A 363 -9.09 -8.24 -25.93
N PHE A 364 -10.37 -8.06 -26.23
CA PHE A 364 -10.99 -8.88 -27.26
C PHE A 364 -10.01 -8.83 -28.44
N PRO A 365 -9.48 -9.97 -28.93
CA PRO A 365 -8.82 -9.92 -30.21
C PRO A 365 -9.86 -9.33 -31.16
N HIS A 366 -9.51 -8.23 -31.83
CA HIS A 366 -10.21 -7.81 -33.02
C HIS A 366 -10.16 -9.01 -33.97
N GLN A 367 -11.21 -9.84 -33.92
CA GLN A 367 -11.48 -10.79 -34.98
C GLN A 367 -11.87 -9.94 -36.17
N GLU A 368 -11.04 -10.05 -37.19
CA GLU A 368 -11.14 -9.38 -38.47
C GLU A 368 -12.58 -9.44 -38.99
N ILE A 369 -13.09 -8.27 -39.36
CA ILE A 369 -14.14 -8.16 -40.35
C ILE A 369 -13.62 -8.87 -41.60
N SER A 370 -14.20 -10.02 -41.92
CA SER A 370 -14.07 -10.65 -43.22
C SER A 370 -15.47 -11.04 -43.73
N VAL A 371 -15.95 -10.15 -44.61
CA VAL A 371 -17.08 -10.18 -45.56
C VAL A 371 -18.49 -10.19 -44.99
#